data_AF-A0A017RRD4-F1
#
_entry.id   AF-A0A017RRD4-F1
#
_cell.length_a   1.000
_cell.length_b   1.000
_cell.length_c   1.000
_cell.angle_alpha   90.00
_cell.angle_beta   90.00
_cell.angle_gamma   90.00
#
_symmetry.space_group_name_H-M   'P 1'
#
loop_
_entity.id
_entity.type
_entity.pdbx_description
1 polymer ?
#
loop_
_entity_poly.entity_id
_entity_poly.type
_entity_poly.pdbx_seq_one_letter_code
_entity_poly.pdbx_strand_id
1 'polypeptide(L)'
;MESKVLKNCNERITQYGVSLEQALRKQMKTSAKILVKGKWASATQDMILKYLTPENYNSGVFKYQFLDLSESADVTKEELNNFLKGKGVLEAKGDIYLRASKKYKISEVYLAAHSALETGNGTSKLAIGVLIKGIKVYNMYGINALDRDPITYGSEFAYRMGWTTPEKAIEEGAKWISKQYINNPLYKQNTLYKMRWNPQAPGTHQYASDISWAINQTKSIKKMYDNFRNAALKFDIPRYK
;
A
#
# COMPACT_ATOMS: atom_id res chain seq x y z
N MET A 1 32.64 11.79 -2.48
CA MET A 1 31.28 11.38 -2.90
C MET A 1 30.34 11.95 -1.85
N GLU A 2 29.87 13.17 -2.06
CA GLU A 2 29.19 13.98 -1.04
C GLU A 2 27.85 13.38 -0.62
N SER A 3 27.60 13.40 0.68
CA SER A 3 26.34 12.98 1.29
C SER A 3 25.20 13.89 0.81
N LYS A 4 24.25 13.28 0.09
CA LYS A 4 23.03 13.95 -0.35
C LYS A 4 22.08 14.12 0.83
N VAL A 5 22.05 15.32 1.41
CA VAL A 5 21.08 15.70 2.44
C VAL A 5 19.70 15.85 1.80
N LEU A 6 18.77 14.96 2.18
CA LEU A 6 17.33 15.12 1.92
C LEU A 6 16.86 16.39 2.61
N LYS A 7 16.49 17.42 1.85
CA LYS A 7 16.33 18.78 2.37
C LYS A 7 15.08 19.02 3.23
N ASN A 8 14.13 18.09 3.36
CA ASN A 8 12.91 18.26 4.17
C ASN A 8 12.32 16.90 4.61
N CYS A 9 12.89 16.29 5.65
CA CYS A 9 12.31 15.11 6.31
C CYS A 9 11.58 15.58 7.57
N ASN A 10 10.25 15.47 7.58
CA ASN A 10 9.43 15.79 8.75
C ASN A 10 8.92 14.51 9.38
N GLU A 11 9.16 14.33 10.67
CA GLU A 11 8.75 13.15 11.42
C GLU A 11 7.73 13.53 12.48
N ARG A 12 6.60 12.82 12.46
CA ARG A 12 5.57 12.84 13.48
C ARG A 12 5.60 11.52 14.21
N ILE A 13 5.42 11.56 15.53
CA ILE A 13 5.16 10.36 16.33
C ILE A 13 3.66 10.33 16.66
N THR A 14 3.01 9.21 16.36
CA THR A 14 1.64 8.94 16.82
C THR A 14 1.67 7.94 17.95
N GLN A 15 1.28 8.38 19.15
CA GLN A 15 1.19 7.51 20.31
C GLN A 15 -0.14 6.76 20.35
N TYR A 16 -0.10 5.48 20.71
CA TYR A 16 -1.28 4.65 20.88
C TYR A 16 -1.38 4.17 22.33
N GLY A 17 -2.59 4.17 22.89
CA GLY A 17 -2.83 3.76 24.28
C GLY A 17 -2.68 2.25 24.56
N VAL A 18 -2.45 1.45 23.52
CA VAL A 18 -2.21 0.00 23.61
C VAL A 18 -0.71 -0.28 23.68
N SER A 19 -0.29 -1.23 24.51
CA SER A 19 1.11 -1.67 24.54
C SER A 19 1.44 -2.60 23.37
N LEU A 20 2.73 -2.73 23.03
CA LEU A 20 3.18 -3.63 21.98
C LEU A 20 2.77 -5.09 22.26
N GLU A 21 2.82 -5.52 23.53
CA GLU A 21 2.40 -6.85 23.96
C GLU A 21 0.89 -7.06 23.77
N GLN A 22 0.06 -6.07 24.15
CA GLN A 22 -1.39 -6.14 23.93
C GLN A 22 -1.73 -6.17 22.44
N ALA A 23 -1.02 -5.39 21.61
CA ALA A 23 -1.17 -5.43 20.16
C ALA A 23 -0.80 -6.81 19.59
N LEU A 24 0.32 -7.40 20.03
CA LEU A 24 0.75 -8.74 19.66
C LEU A 24 -0.30 -9.79 20.02
N ARG A 25 -0.80 -9.79 21.25
CA ARG A 25 -1.86 -10.73 21.71
C ARG A 25 -3.12 -10.65 20.85
N LYS A 26 -3.48 -9.48 20.34
CA LYS A 26 -4.60 -9.31 19.40
C LYS A 26 -4.26 -9.82 18.00
N GLN A 27 -3.06 -9.53 17.50
CA GLN A 27 -2.59 -10.02 16.20
C GLN A 27 -2.47 -11.54 16.14
N MET A 28 -2.08 -12.19 17.24
CA MET A 28 -2.03 -13.65 17.35
C MET A 28 -3.39 -14.34 17.17
N LYS A 29 -4.50 -13.62 17.32
CA LYS A 29 -5.86 -14.13 17.11
C LYS A 29 -6.33 -14.01 15.66
N THR A 30 -5.54 -13.40 14.79
CA THR A 30 -5.86 -13.25 13.36
C THR A 30 -5.24 -14.39 12.54
N SER A 31 -5.63 -14.49 11.27
CA SER A 31 -5.07 -15.47 10.32
C SER A 31 -3.78 -14.98 9.65
N ALA A 32 -2.91 -14.27 10.39
CA ALA A 32 -1.68 -13.68 9.86
C ALA A 32 -0.79 -14.73 9.16
N LYS A 33 -0.32 -14.39 7.95
CA LYS A 33 0.48 -15.26 7.08
C LYS A 33 1.86 -14.67 6.78
N ILE A 34 2.76 -15.52 6.32
CA ILE A 34 4.03 -15.13 5.71
C ILE A 34 4.32 -16.04 4.52
N LEU A 35 4.91 -15.49 3.46
CA LEU A 35 5.36 -16.26 2.30
C LEU A 35 6.76 -16.84 2.57
N VAL A 36 6.88 -18.17 2.61
CA VAL A 36 8.15 -18.89 2.82
C VAL A 36 8.41 -19.77 1.61
N LYS A 37 9.50 -19.52 0.89
CA LYS A 37 9.87 -20.28 -0.33
C LYS A 37 8.70 -20.42 -1.33
N GLY A 38 7.93 -19.35 -1.51
CA GLY A 38 6.78 -19.31 -2.43
C GLY A 38 5.49 -19.96 -1.92
N LYS A 39 5.45 -20.42 -0.66
CA LYS A 39 4.24 -21.00 -0.03
C LYS A 39 3.80 -20.17 1.17
N TRP A 40 2.49 -19.95 1.27
CA TRP A 40 1.89 -19.27 2.43
C TRP A 40 1.90 -20.18 3.66
N ALA A 41 2.43 -19.68 4.77
CA ALA A 41 2.43 -20.35 6.07
C ALA A 41 1.83 -19.43 7.14
N SER A 42 1.31 -20.00 8.23
CA SER A 42 0.91 -19.22 9.40
C SER A 42 2.13 -18.59 10.08
N ALA A 43 2.03 -17.32 10.45
CA ALA A 43 3.10 -16.61 11.12
C ALA A 43 3.24 -17.04 12.59
N THR A 44 4.48 -17.20 13.07
CA THR A 44 4.75 -17.44 14.50
C THR A 44 4.65 -16.14 15.30
N GLN A 45 4.53 -16.24 16.63
CA GLN A 45 4.53 -15.07 17.51
C GLN A 45 5.76 -14.18 17.31
N ASP A 46 6.95 -14.76 17.25
CA ASP A 46 8.20 -14.00 17.06
C ASP A 46 8.25 -13.32 15.70
N MET A 47 7.72 -13.97 14.65
CA MET A 47 7.61 -13.34 13.34
C MET A 47 6.65 -12.15 13.39
N ILE A 48 5.47 -12.30 13.99
CA ILE A 48 4.50 -11.20 14.13
C ILE A 48 5.14 -10.06 14.93
N LEU A 49 5.73 -10.34 16.10
CA LEU A 49 6.39 -9.35 16.93
C LEU A 49 7.48 -8.61 16.14
N LYS A 50 8.31 -9.35 15.41
CA LYS A 50 9.37 -8.77 14.58
C LYS A 50 8.83 -7.69 13.64
N TYR A 51 7.76 -7.97 12.88
CA TYR A 51 7.15 -7.03 11.92
C TYR A 51 6.22 -5.98 12.55
N LEU A 52 5.65 -6.29 13.71
CA LEU A 52 4.78 -5.39 14.46
C LEU A 52 5.59 -4.28 15.16
N THR A 53 6.81 -4.53 15.62
CA THR A 53 7.63 -3.53 16.34
C THR A 53 8.13 -2.42 15.38
N PRO A 54 7.66 -1.17 15.50
CA PRO A 54 8.05 -0.09 14.58
C PRO A 54 9.55 0.24 14.60
N GLU A 55 10.18 0.14 15.77
CA GLU A 55 11.59 0.48 16.00
C GLU A 55 12.54 -0.40 15.18
N ASN A 56 12.17 -1.66 14.94
CA ASN A 56 12.95 -2.59 14.12
C ASN A 56 13.16 -2.12 12.67
N TYR A 57 12.32 -1.18 12.21
CA TYR A 57 12.29 -0.75 10.81
C TYR A 57 12.25 0.77 10.63
N ASN A 58 12.53 1.55 11.68
CA ASN A 58 12.57 3.01 11.61
C ASN A 58 13.89 3.54 11.01
N SER A 59 14.42 2.86 9.99
CA SER A 59 15.68 3.22 9.34
C SER A 59 15.74 2.73 7.89
N GLY A 60 16.64 3.34 7.12
CA GLY A 60 16.93 2.94 5.74
C GLY A 60 15.68 2.88 4.84
N VAL A 61 15.62 1.85 3.99
CA VAL A 61 14.48 1.64 3.09
C VAL A 61 13.19 1.29 3.83
N PHE A 62 13.28 0.59 4.96
CA PHE A 62 12.09 0.12 5.67
C PHE A 62 11.31 1.24 6.35
N LYS A 63 11.95 2.40 6.60
CA LYS A 63 11.28 3.60 7.13
C LYS A 63 10.14 4.09 6.23
N TYR A 64 10.18 3.79 4.93
CA TYR A 64 9.13 4.16 3.97
C TYR A 64 7.77 3.50 4.24
N GLN A 65 7.69 2.49 5.10
CA GLN A 65 6.40 1.98 5.56
C GLN A 65 5.64 2.99 6.44
N PHE A 66 6.35 3.95 7.03
CA PHE A 66 5.82 5.01 7.88
C PHE A 66 5.57 6.31 7.11
N LEU A 67 5.79 6.33 5.80
CA LEU A 67 5.52 7.49 4.98
C LEU A 67 4.02 7.84 5.04
N ASP A 68 3.71 9.12 5.24
CA ASP A 68 2.34 9.62 5.23
C ASP A 68 1.80 9.62 3.79
N LEU A 69 0.86 8.71 3.56
CA LEU A 69 0.25 8.45 2.26
C LEU A 69 -0.94 9.37 1.98
N SER A 70 -1.35 10.22 2.92
CA SER A 70 -2.46 11.17 2.74
C SER A 70 -2.05 12.44 1.98
N GLU A 71 -0.76 12.61 1.75
CA GLU A 71 -0.18 13.82 1.17
C GLU A 71 0.36 13.54 -0.25
N SER A 72 0.26 14.55 -1.11
CA SER A 72 0.92 14.57 -2.42
C SER A 72 2.43 14.54 -2.24
N ALA A 73 3.14 13.88 -3.14
CA ALA A 73 4.60 13.94 -3.24
C ALA A 73 5.07 15.02 -4.24
N ASP A 74 4.12 15.71 -4.86
CA ASP A 74 4.28 16.79 -5.85
C ASP A 74 5.10 16.37 -7.08
N VAL A 75 4.91 15.12 -7.52
CA VAL A 75 5.56 14.58 -8.72
C VAL A 75 4.81 14.98 -9.99
N THR A 76 5.54 15.06 -11.10
CA THR A 76 4.98 15.34 -12.42
C THR A 76 4.42 14.08 -13.11
N LYS A 77 3.62 14.29 -14.16
CA LYS A 77 3.08 13.21 -14.99
C LYS A 77 4.20 12.44 -15.68
N GLU A 78 5.20 13.17 -16.17
CA GLU A 78 6.35 12.65 -16.89
C GLU A 78 7.17 11.72 -15.98
N GLU A 79 7.39 12.11 -14.73
CA GLU A 79 8.11 11.27 -13.77
C GLU A 79 7.33 10.00 -13.40
N LEU A 80 6.01 10.09 -13.23
CA LEU A 80 5.15 8.92 -13.08
C LEU A 80 5.23 8.00 -14.30
N ASN A 81 5.15 8.56 -15.51
CA ASN A 81 5.24 7.79 -16.74
C ASN A 81 6.61 7.12 -16.92
N ASN A 82 7.69 7.77 -16.47
CA ASN A 82 9.03 7.18 -16.46
C ASN A 82 9.10 5.97 -15.52
N PHE A 83 8.48 6.06 -14.33
CA PHE A 83 8.36 4.89 -13.45
C PHE A 83 7.51 3.79 -14.08
N LEU A 84 6.41 4.14 -14.74
CA LEU A 84 5.43 3.20 -15.30
C LEU A 84 5.85 2.58 -16.64
N LYS A 85 6.94 3.04 -17.25
CA LYS A 85 7.46 2.51 -18.51
C LYS A 85 7.71 0.99 -18.43
N GLY A 86 7.20 0.25 -19.40
CA GLY A 86 7.28 -1.21 -19.46
C GLY A 86 6.44 -1.95 -18.42
N LYS A 87 5.53 -1.28 -17.70
CA LYS A 87 4.66 -1.89 -16.68
C LYS A 87 3.27 -2.26 -17.21
N GLY A 88 3.23 -2.86 -18.40
CA GLY A 88 2.01 -3.40 -18.99
C GLY A 88 0.88 -2.38 -19.06
N VAL A 89 -0.30 -2.75 -18.55
CA VAL A 89 -1.51 -1.89 -18.59
C VAL A 89 -1.38 -0.59 -17.77
N LEU A 90 -0.34 -0.46 -16.94
CA LEU A 90 -0.08 0.75 -16.16
C LEU A 90 0.77 1.77 -16.93
N GLU A 91 1.38 1.36 -18.05
CA GLU A 91 2.23 2.25 -18.84
C GLU A 91 1.45 3.48 -19.32
N ALA A 92 2.11 4.64 -19.27
CA ALA A 92 1.57 5.95 -19.65
C ALA A 92 0.33 6.43 -18.86
N LYS A 93 0.00 5.82 -17.70
CA LYS A 93 -1.14 6.22 -16.85
C LYS A 93 -0.83 7.26 -15.78
N GLY A 94 0.30 7.96 -15.87
CA GLY A 94 0.72 8.94 -14.86
C GLY A 94 -0.31 10.05 -14.59
N ASP A 95 -1.06 10.47 -15.60
CA ASP A 95 -2.11 11.49 -15.44
C ASP A 95 -3.30 10.97 -14.61
N ILE A 96 -3.61 9.67 -14.72
CA ILE A 96 -4.67 9.02 -13.94
C ILE A 96 -4.28 8.98 -12.45
N TYR A 97 -3.03 8.64 -12.14
CA TYR A 97 -2.54 8.64 -10.76
C TYR A 97 -2.54 10.04 -10.14
N LEU A 98 -2.12 11.07 -10.88
CA LEU A 98 -2.18 12.46 -10.41
C LEU A 98 -3.61 12.92 -10.15
N ARG A 99 -4.53 12.57 -11.04
CA ARG A 99 -5.95 12.92 -10.90
C ARG A 99 -6.55 12.25 -9.67
N ALA A 100 -6.29 10.95 -9.50
CA ALA A 100 -6.74 10.19 -8.34
C ALA A 100 -6.16 10.73 -7.03
N SER A 101 -4.86 11.08 -7.03
CA SER A 101 -4.20 11.70 -5.87
C SER A 101 -4.89 12.98 -5.43
N LYS A 102 -5.06 13.94 -6.36
CA LYS A 102 -5.72 15.23 -6.07
C LYS A 102 -7.14 15.05 -5.57
N LYS A 103 -7.90 14.16 -6.22
CA LYS A 103 -9.33 13.94 -5.91
C LYS A 103 -9.54 13.23 -4.59
N TYR A 104 -8.68 12.27 -4.25
CA TYR A 104 -8.89 11.40 -3.09
C TYR A 104 -7.88 11.61 -1.97
N LYS A 105 -7.03 12.64 -2.05
CA LYS A 105 -6.04 13.03 -1.03
C LYS A 105 -5.19 11.83 -0.60
N ILE A 106 -4.48 11.29 -1.58
CA ILE A 106 -3.68 10.08 -1.46
C ILE A 106 -2.43 10.21 -2.33
N SER A 107 -1.27 9.80 -1.83
CA SER A 107 -0.01 9.92 -2.55
C SER A 107 -0.04 9.19 -3.90
N GLU A 108 0.20 9.92 -4.98
CA GLU A 108 0.33 9.39 -6.34
C GLU A 108 1.52 8.44 -6.48
N VAL A 109 2.60 8.67 -5.72
CA VAL A 109 3.77 7.79 -5.66
C VAL A 109 3.38 6.44 -5.06
N TYR A 110 2.65 6.46 -3.94
CA TYR A 110 2.13 5.24 -3.35
C TYR A 110 1.20 4.51 -4.30
N LEU A 111 0.23 5.18 -4.92
CA LEU A 111 -0.71 4.53 -5.83
C LEU A 111 0.00 3.83 -6.99
N ALA A 112 0.97 4.49 -7.63
CA ALA A 112 1.73 3.92 -8.74
C ALA A 112 2.61 2.74 -8.29
N ALA A 113 3.35 2.90 -7.19
CA ALA A 113 4.23 1.85 -6.68
C ALA A 113 3.45 0.63 -6.16
N HIS A 114 2.33 0.87 -5.47
CA HIS A 114 1.46 -0.17 -4.93
C HIS A 114 0.82 -0.98 -6.03
N SER A 115 0.15 -0.31 -6.98
CA SER A 115 -0.45 -1.01 -8.12
C SER A 115 0.58 -1.78 -8.95
N ALA A 116 1.76 -1.21 -9.22
CA ALA A 116 2.83 -1.92 -9.91
C ALA A 116 3.27 -3.20 -9.17
N LEU A 117 3.35 -3.17 -7.84
CA LEU A 117 3.69 -4.36 -7.06
C LEU A 117 2.56 -5.41 -7.10
N GLU A 118 1.34 -4.99 -6.76
CA GLU A 118 0.17 -5.88 -6.66
C GLU A 118 -0.19 -6.54 -8.00
N THR A 119 0.15 -5.89 -9.12
CA THR A 119 -0.16 -6.36 -10.46
C THR A 119 1.01 -7.05 -11.16
N GLY A 120 2.15 -7.24 -10.51
CA GLY A 120 3.34 -7.79 -11.16
C GLY A 120 3.77 -6.92 -12.36
N ASN A 121 3.90 -5.62 -12.14
CA ASN A 121 4.13 -4.59 -13.16
C ASN A 121 3.04 -4.57 -14.26
N GLY A 122 1.77 -4.60 -13.87
CA GLY A 122 0.63 -4.45 -14.77
C GLY A 122 0.36 -5.65 -15.68
N THR A 123 0.86 -6.83 -15.33
CA THR A 123 0.76 -8.04 -16.16
C THR A 123 -0.09 -9.15 -15.54
N SER A 124 -0.45 -9.04 -14.25
CA SER A 124 -1.27 -10.04 -13.58
C SER A 124 -2.66 -10.17 -14.22
N LYS A 125 -3.28 -11.34 -14.06
CA LYS A 125 -4.61 -11.63 -14.64
C LYS A 125 -5.69 -10.62 -14.26
N LEU A 126 -5.70 -10.15 -13.00
CA LEU A 126 -6.62 -9.09 -12.55
C LEU A 126 -6.32 -7.73 -13.19
N ALA A 127 -5.05 -7.44 -13.47
CA ALA A 127 -4.62 -6.18 -14.06
C ALA A 127 -4.90 -6.13 -15.56
N ILE A 128 -4.66 -7.21 -16.31
CA ILE A 128 -4.95 -7.28 -17.76
C ILE A 128 -6.44 -7.50 -18.06
N GLY A 129 -7.20 -7.84 -17.03
CA GLY A 129 -8.65 -7.89 -16.98
C GLY A 129 -9.25 -9.29 -17.10
N VAL A 130 -10.38 -9.49 -16.44
CA VAL A 130 -11.15 -10.75 -16.39
C VAL A 130 -12.54 -10.51 -16.96
N LEU A 131 -13.05 -11.45 -17.76
CA LEU A 131 -14.40 -11.38 -18.30
C LEU A 131 -15.40 -11.94 -17.28
N ILE A 132 -16.34 -11.12 -16.83
CA ILE A 132 -17.44 -11.53 -15.95
C ILE A 132 -18.75 -11.18 -16.67
N LYS A 133 -19.55 -12.20 -17.01
CA LYS A 133 -20.84 -12.02 -17.71
C LYS A 133 -20.73 -11.14 -18.98
N GLY A 134 -19.69 -11.37 -19.78
CA GLY A 134 -19.42 -10.61 -21.01
C GLY A 134 -18.81 -9.22 -20.82
N ILE A 135 -18.60 -8.75 -19.58
CA ILE A 135 -17.99 -7.45 -19.29
C ILE A 135 -16.56 -7.68 -18.78
N LYS A 136 -15.58 -7.04 -19.42
CA LYS A 136 -14.18 -7.10 -19.00
C LYS A 136 -13.94 -6.10 -17.86
N VAL A 137 -13.40 -6.59 -16.75
CA VAL A 137 -13.18 -5.82 -15.52
C VAL A 137 -11.75 -5.94 -15.03
N TYR A 138 -11.28 -4.93 -14.32
CA TYR A 138 -9.88 -4.71 -13.97
C TYR A 138 -9.74 -4.42 -12.48
N ASN A 139 -8.67 -4.89 -11.85
CA ASN A 139 -8.37 -4.60 -10.44
C ASN A 139 -6.86 -4.36 -10.26
N MET A 140 -6.50 -3.11 -9.97
CA MET A 140 -5.10 -2.66 -9.96
C MET A 140 -4.42 -2.72 -8.60
N TYR A 141 -5.16 -3.07 -7.55
CA TYR A 141 -4.66 -2.99 -6.17
C TYR A 141 -4.96 -4.26 -5.36
N GLY A 142 -5.38 -5.35 -6.02
CA GLY A 142 -5.75 -6.60 -5.37
C GLY A 142 -6.94 -6.48 -4.41
N ILE A 143 -7.80 -5.46 -4.58
CA ILE A 143 -8.89 -5.19 -3.62
C ILE A 143 -9.89 -6.35 -3.66
N ASN A 144 -10.17 -6.94 -2.50
CA ASN A 144 -10.99 -8.15 -2.35
C ASN A 144 -10.46 -9.40 -3.09
N ALA A 145 -9.18 -9.45 -3.46
CA ALA A 145 -8.56 -10.66 -4.01
C ALA A 145 -8.18 -11.64 -2.88
N LEU A 146 -9.17 -12.39 -2.36
CA LEU A 146 -8.98 -13.29 -1.21
C LEU A 146 -8.11 -14.51 -1.55
N ASP A 147 -7.22 -14.91 -0.64
CA ASP A 147 -6.22 -15.99 -0.81
C ASP A 147 -6.77 -17.30 -1.42
N ARG A 148 -8.02 -17.67 -1.08
CA ARG A 148 -8.65 -18.91 -1.56
C ARG A 148 -8.96 -18.92 -3.05
N ASP A 149 -9.27 -17.75 -3.64
CA ASP A 149 -9.52 -17.59 -5.07
C ASP A 149 -9.40 -16.09 -5.45
N PRO A 150 -8.18 -15.56 -5.49
CA PRO A 150 -7.96 -14.11 -5.61
C PRO A 150 -8.48 -13.56 -6.93
N ILE A 151 -8.46 -14.37 -8.00
CA ILE A 151 -8.94 -13.97 -9.31
C ILE A 151 -10.45 -13.82 -9.31
N THR A 152 -11.20 -14.82 -8.82
CA THR A 152 -12.67 -14.75 -8.79
C THR A 152 -13.14 -13.64 -7.87
N TYR A 153 -12.71 -13.61 -6.61
CA TYR A 153 -13.20 -12.60 -5.66
C TYR A 153 -12.80 -11.17 -6.07
N GLY A 154 -11.56 -10.99 -6.57
CA GLY A 154 -11.08 -9.69 -7.02
C GLY A 154 -11.80 -9.17 -8.27
N SER A 155 -12.12 -10.06 -9.22
CA SER A 155 -12.82 -9.69 -10.46
C SER A 155 -14.33 -9.49 -10.25
N GLU A 156 -14.98 -10.29 -9.42
CA GLU A 156 -16.39 -10.07 -9.05
C GLU A 156 -16.57 -8.75 -8.30
N PHE A 157 -15.65 -8.40 -7.41
CA PHE A 157 -15.65 -7.10 -6.75
C PHE A 157 -15.50 -5.97 -7.77
N ALA A 158 -14.51 -6.06 -8.66
CA ALA A 158 -14.31 -5.08 -9.73
C ALA A 158 -15.54 -4.93 -10.64
N TYR A 159 -16.24 -6.03 -10.93
CA TYR A 159 -17.50 -6.04 -11.68
C TYR A 159 -18.60 -5.28 -10.95
N ARG A 160 -18.83 -5.56 -9.66
CA ARG A 160 -19.83 -4.83 -8.85
C ARG A 160 -19.51 -3.33 -8.74
N MET A 161 -18.23 -2.97 -8.76
CA MET A 161 -17.78 -1.59 -8.70
C MET A 161 -17.72 -0.89 -10.07
N GLY A 162 -17.98 -1.60 -11.18
CA GLY A 162 -17.98 -1.03 -12.53
C GLY A 162 -16.58 -0.67 -13.07
N TRP A 163 -15.52 -1.33 -12.59
CA TRP A 163 -14.13 -1.10 -13.00
C TRP A 163 -13.84 -1.72 -14.37
N THR A 164 -14.42 -1.10 -15.40
CA THR A 164 -14.51 -1.61 -16.78
C THR A 164 -13.36 -1.19 -17.69
N THR A 165 -12.43 -0.36 -17.19
CA THR A 165 -11.17 -0.01 -17.88
C THR A 165 -10.02 0.03 -16.87
N PRO A 166 -8.75 -0.08 -17.32
CA PRO A 166 -7.59 0.13 -16.45
C PRO A 166 -7.65 1.45 -15.68
N GLU A 167 -8.00 2.54 -16.34
CA GLU A 167 -8.07 3.89 -15.74
C GLU A 167 -9.12 3.98 -14.64
N LYS A 168 -10.32 3.41 -14.88
CA LYS A 168 -11.37 3.34 -13.86
C LYS A 168 -10.93 2.53 -12.66
N ALA A 169 -10.24 1.40 -12.87
CA ALA A 169 -9.73 0.57 -11.79
C ALA A 169 -8.65 1.28 -10.96
N ILE A 170 -7.80 2.10 -11.59
CA ILE A 170 -6.85 2.98 -10.89
C ILE A 170 -7.61 4.03 -10.07
N GLU A 171 -8.48 4.82 -10.69
CA GLU A 171 -9.13 5.95 -10.03
C GLU A 171 -10.08 5.51 -8.91
N GLU A 172 -10.98 4.56 -9.17
CA GLU A 172 -11.95 4.12 -8.17
C GLU A 172 -11.34 3.15 -7.15
N GLY A 173 -10.24 2.46 -7.49
CA GLY A 173 -9.44 1.73 -6.52
C GLY A 173 -8.74 2.68 -5.53
N ALA A 174 -8.18 3.79 -6.01
CA ALA A 174 -7.61 4.83 -5.17
C ALA A 174 -8.66 5.47 -4.24
N LYS A 175 -9.87 5.73 -4.75
CA LYS A 175 -11.02 6.17 -3.93
C LYS A 175 -11.34 5.17 -2.83
N TRP A 176 -11.36 3.89 -3.15
CA TRP A 176 -11.63 2.83 -2.17
C TRP A 176 -10.55 2.80 -1.10
N ILE A 177 -9.26 2.81 -1.47
CA ILE A 177 -8.14 2.84 -0.51
C ILE A 177 -8.23 4.08 0.39
N SER A 178 -8.46 5.25 -0.20
CA SER A 178 -8.62 6.51 0.53
C SER A 178 -9.75 6.43 1.55
N LYS A 179 -10.96 6.04 1.11
CA LYS A 179 -12.14 5.96 1.97
C LYS A 179 -12.01 4.89 3.07
N GLN A 180 -11.47 3.72 2.73
CA GLN A 180 -11.41 2.60 3.65
C GLN A 180 -10.25 2.70 4.62
N TYR A 181 -9.12 3.29 4.25
CA TYR A 181 -7.90 3.28 5.07
C TYR A 181 -7.40 4.69 5.38
N ILE A 182 -6.87 5.40 4.39
CA ILE A 182 -6.04 6.60 4.59
C ILE A 182 -6.85 7.75 5.19
N ASN A 183 -7.98 8.09 4.57
CA ASN A 183 -8.90 9.15 4.99
C ASN A 183 -10.14 8.58 5.71
N ASN A 184 -10.05 7.36 6.24
CA ASN A 184 -11.13 6.78 7.02
C ASN A 184 -11.29 7.54 8.34
N PRO A 185 -12.49 8.02 8.70
CA PRO A 185 -12.68 8.87 9.89
C PRO A 185 -12.42 8.12 11.21
N LEU A 186 -12.58 6.80 11.22
CA LEU A 186 -12.40 5.96 12.40
C LEU A 186 -10.96 5.43 12.50
N TYR A 187 -10.46 4.79 11.44
CA TYR A 187 -9.19 4.06 11.50
C TYR A 187 -7.96 4.92 11.19
N LYS A 188 -8.08 5.94 10.32
CA LYS A 188 -7.00 6.88 9.94
C LYS A 188 -5.66 6.20 9.63
N GLN A 189 -5.69 5.18 8.77
CA GLN A 189 -4.53 4.36 8.43
C GLN A 189 -3.74 5.00 7.28
N ASN A 190 -3.12 6.14 7.56
CA ASN A 190 -2.39 6.95 6.57
C ASN A 190 -0.96 6.46 6.27
N THR A 191 -0.53 5.31 6.79
CA THR A 191 0.79 4.72 6.46
C THR A 191 0.62 3.24 6.15
N LEU A 192 1.53 2.65 5.37
CA LEU A 192 1.51 1.21 5.09
C LEU A 192 1.50 0.39 6.38
N TYR A 193 2.30 0.81 7.37
CA TYR A 193 2.29 0.18 8.68
C TYR A 193 0.89 0.19 9.29
N LYS A 194 0.23 1.35 9.33
CA LYS A 194 -1.10 1.46 9.93
C LYS A 194 -2.14 0.66 9.15
N MET A 195 -2.06 0.64 7.81
CA MET A 195 -2.92 -0.18 6.95
C MET A 195 -2.76 -1.67 7.27
N ARG A 196 -1.53 -2.13 7.52
CA ARG A 196 -1.27 -3.53 7.85
C ARG A 196 -1.62 -3.89 9.29
N TRP A 197 -1.28 -3.06 10.26
CA TRP A 197 -1.28 -3.43 11.68
C TRP A 197 -2.42 -2.82 12.50
N ASN A 198 -3.03 -1.75 12.01
CA ASN A 198 -4.07 -0.97 12.69
C ASN A 198 -3.76 -0.75 14.19
N PRO A 199 -2.71 0.01 14.54
CA PRO A 199 -2.31 0.23 15.93
C PRO A 199 -3.41 0.87 16.80
N GLN A 200 -4.38 1.58 16.20
CA GLN A 200 -5.55 2.11 16.91
C GLN A 200 -6.48 1.00 17.42
N ALA A 201 -6.64 -0.08 16.65
CA ALA A 201 -7.43 -1.25 17.00
C ALA A 201 -6.76 -2.53 16.47
N PRO A 202 -5.68 -3.03 17.13
CA PRO A 202 -4.85 -4.08 16.58
C PRO A 202 -5.63 -5.36 16.25
N GLY A 203 -5.30 -5.97 15.11
CA GLY A 203 -5.93 -7.18 14.60
C GLY A 203 -7.26 -6.96 13.86
N THR A 204 -7.66 -5.71 13.67
CA THR A 204 -8.91 -5.36 12.94
C THR A 204 -8.60 -4.51 11.70
N HIS A 205 -9.47 -4.57 10.69
CA HIS A 205 -9.42 -3.70 9.50
C HIS A 205 -8.02 -3.60 8.86
N GLN A 206 -7.45 -4.76 8.54
CA GLN A 206 -6.10 -4.89 8.00
C GLN A 206 -6.16 -5.07 6.48
N TYR A 207 -5.30 -4.33 5.76
CA TYR A 207 -5.27 -4.38 4.30
C TYR A 207 -4.84 -5.74 3.75
N ALA A 208 -3.94 -6.44 4.46
CA ALA A 208 -3.35 -7.70 4.02
C ALA A 208 -3.14 -8.68 5.19
N SER A 209 -3.20 -9.98 4.88
CA SER A 209 -2.87 -11.08 5.79
C SER A 209 -1.35 -11.30 5.94
N ASP A 210 -0.56 -11.00 4.90
CA ASP A 210 0.89 -11.11 4.89
C ASP A 210 1.55 -10.14 5.87
N ILE A 211 2.20 -10.64 6.92
CA ILE A 211 2.91 -9.82 7.92
C ILE A 211 4.04 -8.97 7.31
N SER A 212 4.58 -9.40 6.17
CA SER A 212 5.64 -8.68 5.47
C SER A 212 5.13 -7.65 4.46
N TRP A 213 3.80 -7.57 4.26
CA TRP A 213 3.18 -6.71 3.25
C TRP A 213 3.78 -5.31 3.28
N ALA A 214 3.63 -4.56 4.38
CA ALA A 214 4.07 -3.16 4.47
C ALA A 214 5.55 -2.97 4.07
N ILE A 215 6.41 -3.92 4.42
CA ILE A 215 7.84 -3.90 4.08
C ILE A 215 8.08 -4.16 2.59
N ASN A 216 7.33 -5.06 1.97
CA ASN A 216 7.49 -5.45 0.57
C ASN A 216 7.27 -4.28 -0.40
N GLN A 217 6.46 -3.28 -0.03
CA GLN A 217 6.26 -2.08 -0.86
C GLN A 217 7.40 -1.06 -0.73
N THR A 218 8.12 -1.04 0.40
CA THR A 218 9.05 0.06 0.73
C THR A 218 10.16 0.27 -0.30
N LYS A 219 10.69 -0.79 -0.90
CA LYS A 219 11.73 -0.70 -1.93
C LYS A 219 11.23 0.02 -3.18
N SER A 220 10.04 -0.31 -3.66
CA SER A 220 9.44 0.34 -4.84
C SER A 220 9.12 1.80 -4.56
N ILE A 221 8.57 2.08 -3.38
CA ILE A 221 8.27 3.45 -2.95
C ILE A 221 9.56 4.26 -2.84
N LYS A 222 10.58 3.78 -2.12
CA LYS A 222 11.88 4.45 -2.01
C LYS A 222 12.50 4.67 -3.38
N LYS A 223 12.54 3.65 -4.24
CA LYS A 223 13.11 3.77 -5.60
C LYS A 223 12.40 4.86 -6.39
N MET A 224 11.09 5.00 -6.21
CA MET A 224 10.33 6.08 -6.82
C MET A 224 10.79 7.41 -6.22
N TYR A 225 10.73 7.60 -4.90
CA TYR A 225 11.20 8.81 -4.19
C TYR A 225 12.66 9.20 -4.50
N ASP A 226 13.56 8.25 -4.75
CA ASP A 226 14.96 8.50 -5.12
C ASP A 226 15.09 9.24 -6.47
N ASN A 227 14.09 9.15 -7.34
CA ASN A 227 14.04 9.95 -8.58
C ASN A 227 13.65 11.41 -8.31
N PHE A 228 13.17 11.75 -7.11
CA PHE A 228 12.65 13.06 -6.76
C PHE A 228 13.49 13.72 -5.67
N ARG A 229 14.47 14.52 -6.07
CA ARG A 229 15.40 15.18 -5.14
C ARG A 229 14.72 16.13 -4.14
N ASN A 230 13.52 16.64 -4.50
CA ASN A 230 12.81 17.66 -3.75
C ASN A 230 11.49 17.16 -3.13
N ALA A 231 11.13 15.89 -3.32
CA ALA A 231 9.90 15.37 -2.75
C ALA A 231 9.95 15.48 -1.21
N ALA A 232 8.94 16.11 -0.63
CA ALA A 232 8.84 16.24 0.81
C ALA A 232 8.49 14.87 1.42
N LEU A 233 9.38 14.34 2.26
CA LEU A 233 9.15 13.09 2.96
C LEU A 233 8.57 13.41 4.34
N LYS A 234 7.30 13.07 4.53
CA LYS A 234 6.62 13.16 5.83
C LYS A 234 6.44 11.74 6.36
N PHE A 235 6.94 11.46 7.56
CA PHE A 235 6.78 10.17 8.21
C PHE A 235 5.89 10.30 9.44
N ASP A 236 5.02 9.32 9.65
CA ASP A 236 4.19 9.15 10.84
C ASP A 236 4.53 7.81 11.49
N ILE A 237 5.39 7.89 12.50
CA ILE A 237 5.98 6.74 13.19
C ILE A 237 5.06 6.38 14.37
N PRO A 238 4.47 5.17 14.35
CA PRO A 238 3.64 4.70 15.45
C PRO A 238 4.49 4.36 16.67
N ARG A 239 3.98 4.70 17.85
CA ARG A 239 4.58 4.33 19.14
C ARG A 239 3.52 3.73 20.05
N TYR A 240 3.73 2.48 20.46
CA TYR A 240 2.89 1.83 21.46
C TYR A 240 3.23 2.36 22.86
N LYS A 241 2.27 2.23 23.80
CA LYS A 241 2.44 2.58 25.20
C LYS A 241 3.48 1.69 25.90
#